data_AF-A0A7C2J1M4-F1
#
_entry.id   AF-A0A7C2J1M4-F1
#
_cell.length_a   1.000
_cell.length_b   1.000
_cell.length_c   1.000
_cell.angle_alpha   90.00
_cell.angle_beta   90.00
_cell.angle_gamma   90.00
#
_symmetry.space_group_name_H-M   'P 1'
#
loop_
_entity.id
_entity.type
_entity.pdbx_description
1 polymer ?
#
loop_
_entity_poly.entity_id
_entity_poly.type
_entity_poly.pdbx_seq_one_letter_code
_entity_poly.pdbx_strand_id
1 'polypeptide(L)'
;MEVHEIIWLDAFVEKLRRKHHVSTEEVEEILLGRPLVRRVARGDVVGEDVYAALGRTARGRYLILFYVLKTGGRALVISARDMKPKERRQYAKR
;
A
#
# COMPACT_ATOMS: atom_id res chain seq x y z
N MET A 1 7.91 9.79 -6.32
CA MET A 1 6.45 9.75 -6.14
C MET A 1 6.21 9.74 -4.65
N GLU A 2 5.74 10.83 -4.11
CA GLU A 2 5.56 11.02 -2.67
C GLU A 2 4.05 11.04 -2.39
N VAL A 3 3.65 10.26 -1.40
CA VAL A 3 2.29 10.27 -0.87
C VAL A 3 2.29 11.25 0.30
N HIS A 4 1.49 12.31 0.22
CA HIS A 4 1.45 13.35 1.24
C HIS A 4 0.21 13.24 2.14
N GLU A 5 -0.83 12.56 1.66
CA GLU A 5 -2.09 12.34 2.38
C GLU A 5 -2.65 10.96 2.03
N ILE A 6 -3.24 10.30 3.03
CA ILE A 6 -3.84 8.98 2.91
C ILE A 6 -5.35 9.12 3.07
N ILE A 7 -6.08 8.59 2.09
CA ILE A 7 -7.55 8.58 2.08
C ILE A 7 -8.02 7.22 2.57
N TRP A 8 -8.80 7.26 3.65
CA TRP A 8 -9.41 6.09 4.28
C TRP A 8 -10.89 6.02 3.96
N LEU A 9 -11.34 4.85 3.49
CA LEU A 9 -12.76 4.51 3.43
C LEU A 9 -13.03 3.40 4.44
N ASP A 10 -14.06 3.56 5.27
CA ASP A 10 -14.38 2.63 6.37
C ASP A 10 -14.49 1.18 5.91
N ALA A 11 -15.10 0.94 4.75
CA ALA A 11 -15.20 -0.39 4.16
C ALA A 11 -13.83 -1.03 3.89
N PHE A 12 -12.83 -0.24 3.52
CA PHE A 12 -11.46 -0.73 3.33
C PHE A 12 -10.72 -0.88 4.64
N VAL A 13 -10.85 0.08 5.57
CA VAL A 13 -10.26 -0.03 6.92
C VAL A 13 -10.74 -1.30 7.61
N GLU A 14 -12.05 -1.56 7.60
CA GLU A 14 -12.63 -2.77 8.21
C GLU A 14 -12.14 -4.05 7.51
N LYS A 15 -12.02 -4.04 6.17
CA LYS A 15 -11.45 -5.16 5.42
C LYS A 15 -9.98 -5.42 5.79
N LEU A 16 -9.16 -4.37 5.91
CA LEU A 16 -7.75 -4.50 6.30
C LEU A 16 -7.64 -5.20 7.66
N ARG A 17 -8.41 -4.71 8.63
CA ARG A 17 -8.41 -5.24 9.99
C ARG A 17 -8.92 -6.68 10.05
N ARG A 18 -10.13 -6.95 9.55
CA ARG A 18 -10.78 -8.28 9.69
C ARG A 18 -10.21 -9.34 8.76
N LYS A 19 -9.94 -9.00 7.50
CA LYS A 19 -9.53 -9.99 6.50
C LYS A 19 -8.02 -10.19 6.48
N HIS A 20 -7.26 -9.13 6.75
CA HIS A 20 -5.82 -9.14 6.56
C HIS A 20 -5.02 -8.95 7.85
N HIS A 21 -5.67 -8.64 8.97
CA HIS A 21 -4.99 -8.33 10.24
C HIS A 21 -3.90 -7.26 10.02
N VAL A 22 -4.24 -6.26 9.22
CA VAL A 22 -3.40 -5.10 8.94
C VAL A 22 -4.09 -3.88 9.54
N SER A 23 -3.33 -3.13 10.33
CA SER A 23 -3.77 -1.89 10.96
C SER A 23 -3.48 -0.68 10.05
N THR A 24 -4.15 0.43 10.30
CA THR A 24 -3.93 1.69 9.56
C THR A 24 -2.51 2.23 9.82
N GLU A 25 -1.99 2.03 11.02
CA GLU A 25 -0.65 2.48 11.41
C GLU A 25 0.45 1.75 10.64
N GLU A 26 0.29 0.44 10.41
CA GLU A 26 1.22 -0.33 9.58
C GLU A 26 1.20 0.11 8.11
N VAL A 27 0.05 0.60 7.64
CA VAL A 27 -0.08 1.13 6.27
C VAL A 27 0.62 2.48 6.16
N GLU A 28 0.35 3.37 7.10
CA GLU A 28 0.99 4.68 7.20
C GLU A 28 2.50 4.54 7.27
N GLU A 29 3.00 3.65 8.14
CA GLU A 29 4.43 3.38 8.29
C GLU A 29 5.10 3.03 6.96
N ILE A 30 4.45 2.19 6.16
CA ILE A 30 5.04 1.79 4.87
C ILE A 30 4.92 2.89 3.82
N LEU A 31 3.78 3.58 3.73
CA LEU A 31 3.57 4.61 2.72
C LEU A 31 4.42 5.87 2.97
N LEU A 32 4.59 6.27 4.23
CA LEU A 32 5.36 7.46 4.64
C LEU A 32 6.86 7.17 4.80
N GLY A 33 7.25 5.88 4.83
CA GLY A 33 8.65 5.47 4.84
C GLY A 33 9.30 5.56 3.45
N ARG A 34 10.04 4.51 3.09
CA ARG A 34 10.65 4.38 1.75
C ARG A 34 10.22 3.06 1.10
N PRO A 35 8.95 2.91 0.69
CA PRO A 35 8.48 1.68 0.09
C PRO A 35 9.08 1.44 -1.29
N LEU A 36 9.09 0.19 -1.74
CA LEU A 36 9.29 -0.14 -3.14
C LEU A 36 7.95 -0.03 -3.85
N VAL A 37 7.84 0.98 -4.71
CA VAL A 37 6.60 1.29 -5.44
C VAL A 37 6.67 0.73 -6.85
N ARG A 38 5.56 0.13 -7.30
CA ARG A 38 5.37 -0.25 -8.71
C ARG A 38 3.94 -0.01 -9.14
N ARG A 39 3.74 0.42 -10.39
CA ARG A 39 2.40 0.44 -11.00
C ARG A 39 1.93 -0.98 -11.25
N VAL A 40 0.67 -1.29 -10.93
CA VAL A 40 0.09 -2.63 -11.10
C VAL A 40 -1.06 -2.69 -12.08
N ALA A 41 -1.80 -1.58 -12.26
CA ALA A 41 -2.86 -1.49 -13.24
C ALA A 41 -3.10 -0.03 -13.63
N ARG A 42 -3.67 0.16 -14.82
CA ARG A 42 -4.30 1.43 -15.20
C ARG A 42 -5.57 1.60 -14.36
N GLY A 43 -5.83 2.80 -13.84
CA GLY A 43 -7.09 3.06 -13.15
C GLY A 43 -8.22 3.44 -14.10
N ASP A 44 -9.44 3.47 -13.55
CA ASP A 44 -10.64 3.83 -14.29
C ASP A 44 -10.70 5.34 -14.60
N VAL A 45 -10.02 6.15 -13.79
CA VAL A 45 -9.91 7.60 -13.97
C VAL A 45 -8.55 7.92 -14.58
N VAL A 46 -8.55 8.75 -15.62
CA VAL A 46 -7.32 9.19 -16.29
C VAL A 46 -6.42 9.92 -15.29
N GLY A 47 -5.18 9.46 -15.16
CA GLY A 47 -4.20 10.01 -14.21
C GLY A 47 -4.24 9.39 -12.82
N GLU A 48 -5.15 8.43 -12.56
CA GLU A 48 -5.28 7.77 -11.26
C GLU A 48 -5.00 6.27 -11.36
N ASP A 49 -3.74 5.90 -11.57
CA ASP A 49 -3.34 4.51 -11.70
C ASP A 49 -3.32 3.76 -10.34
N VAL A 50 -3.39 2.43 -10.41
CA VAL A 50 -3.27 1.58 -9.22
C VAL A 50 -1.80 1.22 -9.03
N TYR A 51 -1.30 1.45 -7.83
CA TYR A 51 0.06 1.16 -7.41
C TYR A 51 0.09 0.10 -6.32
N ALA A 52 1.21 -0.61 -6.26
CA ALA A 52 1.58 -1.41 -5.12
C ALA A 52 2.80 -0.82 -4.42
N ALA A 53 2.74 -0.68 -3.10
CA ALA A 53 3.87 -0.36 -2.25
C ALA A 53 4.26 -1.59 -1.45
N LEU A 54 5.55 -1.93 -1.46
CA LEU A 54 6.12 -3.02 -0.68
C LEU A 54 7.00 -2.41 0.40
N GLY A 55 6.82 -2.84 1.64
CA GLY A 55 7.61 -2.33 2.76
C GLY A 55 7.71 -3.31 3.92
N ARG A 56 8.60 -2.97 4.85
CA ARG A 56 8.78 -3.67 6.11
C ARG A 56 8.44 -2.69 7.24
N THR A 57 7.54 -3.10 8.12
CA THR A 57 7.21 -2.34 9.34
C THR A 57 8.36 -2.43 10.35
N ALA A 58 8.40 -1.56 11.35
CA ALA A 58 9.39 -1.52 12.41
C ALA A 58 9.36 -2.83 13.21
N ARG A 59 8.18 -3.43 13.35
CA ARG A 59 7.97 -4.75 13.97
C ARG A 59 8.41 -5.92 13.08
N GLY A 60 8.88 -5.65 11.86
CA GLY A 60 9.43 -6.64 10.95
C GLY A 60 8.42 -7.35 10.05
N ARG A 61 7.16 -6.91 10.01
CA ARG A 61 6.19 -7.47 9.05
C ARG A 61 6.45 -6.92 7.66
N TYR A 62 6.42 -7.81 6.68
CA TYR A 62 6.59 -7.46 5.27
C TYR A 62 5.21 -7.39 4.64
N LEU A 63 4.75 -6.17 4.32
CA LEU A 63 3.42 -5.96 3.73
C LEU A 63 3.51 -5.44 2.30
N ILE A 64 2.51 -5.83 1.51
CA ILE A 64 2.22 -5.21 0.22
C ILE A 64 0.89 -4.47 0.33
N LEU A 65 0.89 -3.21 -0.09
CA LEU A 65 -0.27 -2.33 -0.13
C LEU A 65 -0.67 -2.08 -1.56
N PHE A 66 -1.96 -1.89 -1.78
CA PHE A 66 -2.56 -1.52 -3.05
C PHE A 66 -3.37 -0.26 -2.84
N TYR A 67 -3.09 0.76 -3.65
CA TYR A 67 -3.74 2.05 -3.55
C TYR A 67 -3.90 2.68 -4.93
N VAL A 68 -4.94 3.51 -5.07
CA VAL A 68 -5.05 4.43 -6.21
C VAL A 68 -4.25 5.67 -5.84
N LEU A 69 -3.33 6.07 -6.72
CA LEU A 69 -2.70 7.37 -6.58
C LEU A 69 -3.61 8.42 -7.21
N LYS A 70 -4.24 9.23 -6.37
CA LYS A 70 -5.06 10.36 -6.81
C LYS A 70 -4.17 11.53 -7.22
N THR A 71 -4.72 12.42 -8.04
CA THR A 71 -4.06 13.70 -8.36
C THR A 71 -3.72 14.47 -7.08
N GLY A 72 -2.55 15.10 -7.06
CA GLY A 72 -2.04 15.82 -5.87
C GLY A 72 -1.33 14.94 -4.82
N GLY A 73 -0.98 13.69 -5.15
CA GLY A 73 -0.15 12.87 -4.25
C GLY A 73 -0.92 12.23 -3.08
N ARG A 74 -2.22 12.01 -3.25
CA ARG A 74 -3.08 11.37 -2.23
C ARG A 74 -3.22 9.88 -2.53
N ALA A 75 -3.09 9.04 -1.53
CA ALA A 75 -3.22 7.59 -1.69
C ALA A 75 -4.58 7.12 -1.14
N LEU A 76 -5.47 6.67 -2.02
CA LEU A 76 -6.65 5.93 -1.62
C LEU A 76 -6.28 4.47 -1.41
N VAL A 77 -6.15 4.04 -0.15
CA VAL A 77 -5.77 2.66 0.19
C VAL A 77 -6.94 1.73 -0.07
N ILE A 78 -6.76 0.79 -0.99
CA ILE A 78 -7.78 -0.20 -1.36
C ILE A 78 -7.58 -1.50 -0.60
N SER A 79 -6.33 -1.93 -0.39
CA SER A 79 -6.02 -3.20 0.28
C SER A 79 -4.58 -3.24 0.77
N ALA A 80 -4.30 -4.08 1.76
CA ALA A 80 -2.97 -4.39 2.25
C ALA A 80 -2.98 -5.78 2.87
N ARG A 81 -1.86 -6.51 2.75
CA ARG A 81 -1.69 -7.85 3.31
C ARG A 81 -0.22 -8.20 3.46
N ASP A 82 0.06 -9.27 4.19
CA ASP A 82 1.40 -9.86 4.18
C ASP A 82 1.86 -10.22 2.77
N MET A 83 3.14 -9.97 2.50
CA MET A 83 3.79 -10.35 1.26
C MET A 83 3.85 -11.87 1.12
N LYS A 84 3.55 -12.37 -0.07
CA LYS A 84 3.81 -13.75 -0.46
C LYS A 84 5.32 -14.00 -0.57
N PRO A 85 5.78 -15.26 -0.48
CA PRO A 85 7.20 -15.59 -0.57
C PRO A 85 7.89 -15.01 -1.83
N LYS A 86 7.21 -14.99 -2.98
CA LYS A 86 7.74 -14.39 -4.22
C LYS A 86 7.90 -12.87 -4.11
N GLU A 87 6.94 -12.19 -3.49
CA GLU A 87 6.97 -10.74 -3.27
C GLU A 87 8.09 -10.36 -2.28
N ARG A 88 8.27 -11.14 -1.20
CA ARG A 88 9.38 -10.96 -0.26
C ARG A 88 10.74 -11.11 -0.95
N ARG A 89 10.91 -12.14 -1.78
CA ARG A 89 12.15 -12.33 -2.56
C ARG A 89 12.41 -11.19 -3.53
N GLN A 90 11.36 -10.64 -4.16
CA GLN A 90 11.49 -9.47 -5.02
C GLN A 90 11.89 -8.23 -4.22
N TYR A 91 11.26 -8.01 -3.06
CA TYR A 91 11.57 -6.89 -2.17
C TYR A 91 13.00 -6.94 -1.63
N ALA A 92 13.53 -8.13 -1.33
CA ALA A 92 14.90 -8.31 -0.83
C ALA A 92 15.99 -8.06 -1.90
N LYS A 93 15.63 -7.98 -3.18
CA LYS A 93 16.55 -7.67 -4.29
C LYS A 93 16.62 -6.17 -4.61
N ARG A 94 15.95 -5.35 -3.81
CA ARG A 94 15.89 -3.91 -3.98
C ARG A 94 17.16 -3.23 -3.49
#